data_AF-A0A821MV34-F1
#
_entry.id   AF-A0A821MV34-F1
#
_cell.length_a   1.000
_cell.length_b   1.000
_cell.length_c   1.000
_cell.angle_alpha   90.00
_cell.angle_beta   90.00
_cell.angle_gamma   90.00
#
_symmetry.space_group_name_H-M   'P 1'
#
loop_
_entity.id
_entity.type
_entity.pdbx_description
1 polymer ?
#
loop_
_entity_poly.entity_id
_entity_poly.type
_entity_poly.pdbx_seq_one_letter_code
_entity_poly.pdbx_strand_id
1 'polypeptide(L)'
;FGGLGILKESVLNKMSKGNWFMFEELVMGSGTLCQRCTQPNLQLPGGVELDASRLFRDRMYQQHGLIHPIIRQKSSSEKRTSNDLLLAYIIDNKRFTIEDRKEISYAIDEITNYTDSHLNETGKLLWPLVHISYLSYDQIMHQNDSLIQVNATPTDCRSPKNELIENNFIGKLKILRKMDIHITGPGTGQMYQTFLSDGSVTINLGGVKPRGL
;
A
#
# COMPACT_ATOMS: atom_id res chain seq x y z
N PHE A 1 -2.25 -15.44 -10.52
CA PHE A 1 -1.00 -15.63 -11.30
C PHE A 1 -0.85 -17.03 -11.92
N GLY A 2 -1.84 -17.94 -11.88
CA GLY A 2 -1.73 -19.25 -12.56
C GLY A 2 -2.31 -19.18 -13.97
N GLY A 3 -1.52 -19.53 -15.00
CA GLY A 3 -1.97 -19.59 -16.41
C GLY A 3 -0.91 -19.21 -17.46
N LEU A 4 0.20 -18.56 -17.07
CA LEU A 4 1.22 -18.03 -18.01
C LEU A 4 2.53 -18.83 -18.02
N GLY A 5 2.50 -20.14 -17.73
CA GLY A 5 3.75 -20.93 -17.62
C GLY A 5 4.59 -20.65 -16.36
N ILE A 6 4.03 -19.89 -15.40
CA ILE A 6 4.67 -19.60 -14.11
C ILE A 6 4.51 -20.79 -13.18
N LEU A 7 5.61 -21.41 -12.79
CA LEU A 7 5.65 -22.49 -11.81
C LEU A 7 5.85 -21.94 -10.39
N LYS A 8 5.14 -22.50 -9.41
CA LYS A 8 5.45 -22.25 -8.00
C LYS A 8 6.83 -22.85 -7.69
N GLU A 9 7.59 -22.19 -6.82
CA GLU A 9 8.87 -22.71 -6.32
C GLU A 9 8.73 -24.13 -5.76
N SER A 10 7.65 -24.42 -5.04
CA SER A 10 7.38 -25.77 -4.50
C SER A 10 7.16 -26.83 -5.58
N VAL A 11 6.75 -26.45 -6.79
CA VAL A 11 6.65 -27.34 -7.95
C VAL A 11 8.04 -27.55 -8.56
N LEU A 12 8.81 -26.48 -8.76
CA LEU A 12 10.21 -26.54 -9.20
C LEU A 12 11.07 -27.41 -8.27
N ASN A 13 10.95 -27.25 -6.95
CA ASN A 13 11.67 -28.05 -5.95
C ASN A 13 11.30 -29.54 -5.97
N LYS A 14 10.06 -29.88 -6.37
CA LYS A 14 9.68 -31.28 -6.58
C LYS A 14 10.29 -31.84 -7.87
N MET A 15 10.40 -31.02 -8.90
CA MET A 15 10.98 -31.38 -10.19
C MET A 15 12.52 -31.42 -10.19
N SER A 16 13.17 -30.70 -9.26
CA SER A 16 14.63 -30.58 -9.18
C SER A 16 15.34 -31.77 -8.52
N LYS A 17 14.62 -32.80 -8.05
CA LYS A 17 15.24 -33.99 -7.46
C LYS A 17 16.15 -34.69 -8.47
N GLY A 18 17.42 -34.34 -8.47
CA GLY A 18 18.45 -34.86 -9.39
C GLY A 18 18.65 -34.05 -10.67
N ASN A 19 17.92 -32.96 -10.87
CA ASN A 19 18.00 -32.15 -12.09
C ASN A 19 18.35 -30.70 -11.77
N TRP A 20 19.26 -30.12 -12.56
CA TRP A 20 19.59 -28.71 -12.52
C TRP A 20 18.75 -27.97 -13.56
N PHE A 21 18.13 -26.86 -13.16
CA PHE A 21 17.43 -25.97 -14.08
C PHE A 21 18.32 -24.79 -14.40
N MET A 22 18.49 -24.52 -15.69
CA MET A 22 19.18 -23.34 -16.19
C MET A 22 18.16 -22.53 -16.98
N PHE A 23 18.09 -21.23 -16.68
CA PHE A 23 17.13 -20.31 -17.28
C PHE A 23 17.91 -19.28 -18.10
N GLU A 24 17.49 -19.03 -19.34
CA GLU A 24 18.00 -17.91 -20.13
C GLU A 24 17.48 -16.57 -19.57
N GLU A 25 16.24 -16.57 -19.05
CA GLU A 25 15.62 -15.44 -18.37
C GLU A 25 14.78 -15.95 -17.19
N LEU A 26 14.97 -15.37 -15.99
CA LEU A 26 14.29 -15.78 -14.77
C LEU A 26 13.47 -14.62 -14.21
N VAL A 27 12.14 -14.72 -14.32
CA VAL A 27 11.21 -13.79 -13.68
C VAL A 27 10.69 -14.41 -12.38
N MET A 28 11.36 -14.10 -11.27
CA MET A 28 10.90 -14.50 -9.94
C MET A 28 9.91 -13.48 -9.39
N GLY A 29 8.65 -13.90 -9.25
CA GLY A 29 7.68 -13.25 -8.37
C GLY A 29 7.69 -13.97 -7.04
N SER A 30 7.98 -13.27 -5.94
CA SER A 30 7.66 -13.81 -4.62
C SER A 30 6.14 -13.77 -4.43
N GLY A 31 5.57 -14.74 -3.71
CA GLY A 31 4.12 -14.87 -3.56
C GLY A 31 3.51 -13.72 -2.76
N THR A 32 2.83 -14.01 -1.65
CA THR A 32 2.30 -12.97 -0.75
C THR A 32 3.38 -12.13 -0.05
N LEU A 33 4.67 -12.38 -0.33
CA LEU A 33 5.83 -11.79 0.33
C LEU A 33 6.79 -11.06 -0.64
N CYS A 34 6.35 -10.69 -1.86
CA CYS A 34 7.21 -9.99 -2.85
C CYS A 34 7.70 -8.62 -2.40
N GLN A 35 7.09 -8.17 -1.33
CA GLN A 35 7.34 -6.98 -0.56
C GLN A 35 8.81 -6.82 -0.09
N ARG A 36 9.58 -7.91 0.11
CA ARG A 36 11.02 -7.83 0.49
C ARG A 36 11.98 -7.54 -0.66
N CYS A 37 11.60 -7.87 -1.90
CA CYS A 37 12.47 -7.75 -3.08
C CYS A 37 12.58 -6.32 -3.61
N THR A 38 11.85 -5.38 -3.01
CA THR A 38 11.74 -4.00 -3.49
C THR A 38 12.47 -2.98 -2.61
N GLN A 39 13.09 -3.43 -1.51
CA GLN A 39 13.99 -2.56 -0.76
C GLN A 39 15.27 -2.35 -1.58
N PRO A 40 15.74 -1.10 -1.75
CA PRO A 40 16.94 -0.81 -2.55
C PRO A 40 18.19 -1.57 -2.08
N ASN A 41 18.23 -1.92 -0.79
CA ASN A 41 19.33 -2.66 -0.16
C ASN A 41 19.17 -4.20 -0.23
N LEU A 42 18.00 -4.70 -0.62
CA LEU A 42 17.67 -6.13 -0.72
C LEU A 42 17.26 -6.56 -2.14
N GLN A 43 17.28 -5.63 -3.09
CA GLN A 43 17.06 -5.94 -4.50
C GLN A 43 18.31 -6.61 -5.09
N LEU A 44 18.12 -7.33 -6.20
CA LEU A 44 19.21 -7.91 -6.95
C LEU A 44 20.17 -6.80 -7.47
N PRO A 45 21.48 -7.07 -7.60
CA PRO A 45 22.43 -6.13 -8.22
C PRO A 45 21.91 -5.63 -9.57
N GLY A 46 22.00 -4.32 -9.84
CA GLY A 46 21.42 -3.70 -11.03
C GLY A 46 19.99 -3.16 -10.84
N GLY A 47 19.32 -3.48 -9.73
CA GLY A 47 17.93 -3.08 -9.49
C GLY A 47 17.73 -1.56 -9.33
N VAL A 48 18.71 -0.84 -8.77
CA VAL A 48 18.67 0.63 -8.68
C VAL A 48 18.77 1.22 -10.09
N GLU A 49 19.77 0.77 -10.84
CA GLU A 49 20.16 1.29 -12.14
C GLU A 49 19.06 1.07 -13.18
N LEU A 50 18.33 -0.04 -13.06
CA LEU A 50 17.20 -0.40 -13.93
C LEU A 50 15.86 0.11 -13.41
N ASP A 51 15.82 0.82 -12.28
CA ASP A 51 14.58 1.30 -11.67
C ASP A 51 13.55 0.17 -11.48
N ALA A 52 14.04 -0.99 -11.07
CA ALA A 52 13.29 -2.25 -11.07
C ALA A 52 12.08 -2.20 -10.13
N SER A 53 12.19 -1.46 -9.01
CA SER A 53 11.09 -1.24 -8.08
C SER A 53 9.93 -0.46 -8.71
N ARG A 54 10.21 0.60 -9.49
CA ARG A 54 9.16 1.32 -10.22
C ARG A 54 8.55 0.46 -11.32
N LEU A 55 9.37 -0.24 -12.10
CA LEU A 55 8.87 -1.16 -13.14
C LEU A 55 7.98 -2.25 -12.55
N PHE A 56 8.37 -2.83 -11.41
CA PHE A 56 7.57 -3.83 -10.70
C PHE A 56 6.24 -3.24 -10.23
N ARG A 57 6.27 -2.07 -9.57
CA ARG A 57 5.07 -1.34 -9.16
C ARG A 57 4.12 -1.14 -10.35
N ASP A 58 4.62 -0.53 -11.41
CA ASP A 58 3.82 -0.16 -12.58
C ASP A 58 3.18 -1.41 -13.21
N ARG A 59 3.95 -2.51 -13.33
CA ARG A 59 3.42 -3.82 -13.79
C ARG A 59 2.32 -4.36 -12.88
N MET A 60 2.44 -4.25 -11.56
CA MET A 60 1.40 -4.72 -10.64
C MET A 60 0.10 -3.93 -10.79
N TYR A 61 0.18 -2.61 -10.97
CA TYR A 61 -1.01 -1.80 -11.27
C TYR A 61 -1.62 -2.17 -12.63
N GLN A 62 -0.80 -2.24 -13.69
CA GLN A 62 -1.23 -2.59 -15.04
C GLN A 62 -1.89 -3.97 -15.09
N GLN A 63 -1.27 -4.97 -14.48
CA GLN A 63 -1.75 -6.35 -14.50
C GLN A 63 -3.13 -6.50 -13.84
N HIS A 64 -3.43 -5.67 -12.85
CA HIS A 64 -4.72 -5.65 -12.16
C HIS A 64 -5.72 -4.65 -12.76
N GLY A 65 -5.43 -4.07 -13.94
CA GLY A 65 -6.29 -3.09 -14.59
C GLY A 65 -6.46 -1.80 -13.78
N LEU A 66 -5.53 -1.52 -12.87
CA LEU A 66 -5.54 -0.32 -12.05
C LEU A 66 -4.77 0.80 -12.76
N ILE A 67 -5.23 2.03 -12.57
CA ILE A 67 -4.50 3.21 -13.04
C ILE A 67 -3.17 3.28 -12.27
N HIS A 68 -2.09 3.59 -12.97
CA HIS A 68 -0.75 3.71 -12.40
C HIS A 68 -0.70 4.72 -11.23
N PRO A 69 0.28 4.57 -10.32
CA PRO A 69 0.53 5.53 -9.25
C PRO A 69 0.78 6.94 -9.80
N ILE A 70 0.42 7.93 -9.00
CA ILE A 70 0.49 9.33 -9.41
C ILE A 70 1.96 9.75 -9.43
N ILE A 71 2.44 10.22 -10.58
CA ILE A 71 3.76 10.85 -10.69
C ILE A 71 3.58 12.33 -10.34
N ARG A 72 4.00 12.73 -9.13
CA ARG A 72 3.89 14.14 -8.70
C ARG A 72 5.03 14.95 -9.29
N GLN A 73 4.69 15.83 -10.24
CA GLN A 73 5.65 16.73 -10.89
C GLN A 73 5.83 18.08 -10.16
N LYS A 74 4.95 18.42 -9.21
CA LYS A 74 4.99 19.70 -8.48
C LYS A 74 5.27 19.46 -7.01
N SER A 75 6.21 20.24 -6.44
CA SER A 75 6.47 20.23 -5.01
C SER A 75 5.24 20.67 -4.22
N SER A 76 4.92 19.95 -3.15
CA SER A 76 3.85 20.29 -2.20
C SER A 76 4.11 21.60 -1.44
N SER A 77 5.35 22.11 -1.44
CA SER A 77 5.73 23.26 -0.62
C SER A 77 5.39 24.63 -1.23
N GLU A 78 5.09 24.72 -2.53
CA GLU A 78 5.11 26.03 -3.19
C GLU A 78 3.74 26.71 -3.34
N LYS A 79 2.60 26.00 -3.29
CA LYS A 79 1.27 26.59 -3.54
C LYS A 79 0.09 25.81 -2.93
N ARG A 80 0.17 25.41 -1.65
CA ARG A 80 -0.96 24.73 -1.01
C ARG A 80 -2.02 25.69 -0.48
N THR A 81 -3.26 25.35 -0.80
CA THR A 81 -4.49 25.99 -0.35
C THR A 81 -5.24 25.02 0.58
N SER A 82 -6.33 25.48 1.22
CA SER A 82 -7.22 24.61 1.99
C SER A 82 -7.87 23.48 1.17
N ASN A 83 -7.82 23.56 -0.16
CA ASN A 83 -8.27 22.49 -1.06
C ASN A 83 -7.23 21.37 -1.24
N ASP A 84 -5.98 21.56 -0.81
CA ASP A 84 -4.87 20.62 -0.99
C ASP A 84 -4.69 19.72 0.25
N LEU A 85 -5.73 18.95 0.56
CA LEU A 85 -5.77 18.01 1.68
C LEU A 85 -4.86 16.80 1.43
N LEU A 86 -3.98 16.50 2.39
CA LEU A 86 -3.18 15.28 2.38
C LEU A 86 -3.97 14.10 2.92
N LEU A 87 -3.88 12.96 2.26
CA LEU A 87 -4.44 11.69 2.71
C LEU A 87 -3.36 10.86 3.39
N ALA A 88 -3.44 10.79 4.72
CA ALA A 88 -2.58 9.95 5.54
C ALA A 88 -3.32 8.67 5.96
N TYR A 89 -2.62 7.55 5.92
CA TYR A 89 -3.16 6.27 6.34
C TYR A 89 -2.24 5.60 7.34
N ILE A 90 -2.77 5.33 8.53
CA ILE A 90 -2.08 4.54 9.55
C ILE A 90 -2.50 3.10 9.40
N ILE A 91 -1.53 2.25 9.07
CA ILE A 91 -1.73 0.81 8.94
C ILE A 91 -1.55 0.16 10.30
N ASP A 92 -2.64 -0.42 10.83
CA ASP A 92 -2.62 -1.20 12.06
C ASP A 92 -1.58 -2.31 11.96
N ASN A 93 -0.84 -2.47 13.05
CA ASN A 93 0.20 -3.44 13.15
C ASN A 93 -0.01 -4.21 14.45
N LYS A 94 0.05 -5.54 14.38
CA LYS A 94 -0.03 -6.41 15.57
C LYS A 94 0.98 -6.09 16.67
N ARG A 95 2.07 -5.37 16.34
CA ARG A 95 3.10 -4.92 17.27
C ARG A 95 2.71 -3.67 18.05
N PHE A 96 1.72 -2.90 17.61
CA PHE A 96 1.20 -1.82 18.40
C PHE A 96 0.58 -2.39 19.67
N THR A 97 0.89 -1.79 20.81
CA THR A 97 0.24 -2.12 22.09
C THR A 97 -1.13 -1.45 22.19
N ILE A 98 -1.88 -1.75 23.24
CA ILE A 98 -3.14 -1.03 23.51
C ILE A 98 -2.85 0.44 23.82
N GLU A 99 -1.75 0.71 24.54
CA GLU A 99 -1.29 2.07 24.83
C GLU A 99 -0.90 2.81 23.54
N ASP A 100 -0.11 2.19 22.67
CA ASP A 100 0.31 2.79 21.39
C ASP A 100 -0.92 3.18 20.55
N ARG A 101 -1.94 2.32 20.49
CA ARG A 101 -3.18 2.61 19.76
C ARG A 101 -3.97 3.77 20.36
N LYS A 102 -3.95 3.94 21.69
CA LYS A 102 -4.56 5.09 22.35
C LYS A 102 -3.82 6.38 22.01
N GLU A 103 -2.49 6.38 22.09
CA GLU A 103 -1.66 7.53 21.71
C GLU A 103 -1.85 7.91 20.24
N ILE A 104 -1.86 6.92 19.36
CA ILE A 104 -2.16 7.12 17.93
C ILE A 104 -3.56 7.74 17.76
N SER A 105 -4.57 7.24 18.46
CA SER A 105 -5.93 7.81 18.41
C SER A 105 -5.96 9.27 18.85
N TYR A 106 -5.28 9.60 19.95
CA TYR A 106 -5.20 11.00 20.42
C TYR A 106 -4.52 11.91 19.40
N ALA A 107 -3.43 11.45 18.77
CA ALA A 107 -2.75 12.20 17.73
C ALA A 107 -3.62 12.37 16.46
N ILE A 108 -4.42 11.36 16.10
CA ILE A 108 -5.39 11.47 15.00
C ILE A 108 -6.42 12.55 15.33
N ASP A 109 -7.00 12.52 16.53
CA ASP A 109 -8.02 13.48 16.96
C ASP A 109 -7.45 14.91 16.96
N GLU A 110 -6.23 15.11 17.46
CA GLU A 110 -5.55 16.41 17.46
C GLU A 110 -5.37 16.97 16.04
N ILE A 111 -4.85 16.14 15.11
CA ILE A 111 -4.60 16.55 13.73
C ILE A 111 -5.90 16.78 12.96
N THR A 112 -6.93 15.97 13.25
CA THR A 112 -8.25 16.10 12.63
C THR A 112 -8.94 17.39 13.10
N ASN A 113 -8.91 17.68 14.40
CA ASN A 113 -9.43 18.93 14.95
C ASN A 113 -8.75 20.16 14.33
N TYR A 114 -7.42 20.11 14.16
CA TYR A 114 -6.69 21.16 13.46
C TYR A 114 -7.18 21.29 12.01
N THR A 115 -7.26 20.17 11.30
CA THR A 115 -7.68 20.13 9.89
C THR A 115 -9.09 20.69 9.70
N ASP A 116 -10.04 20.28 10.53
CA ASP A 116 -11.44 20.72 10.46
C ASP A 116 -11.59 22.20 10.78
N SER A 117 -10.81 22.72 11.73
CA SER A 117 -10.86 24.14 12.11
C SER A 117 -10.37 25.08 11.00
N HIS A 118 -9.51 24.59 10.10
CA HIS A 118 -8.91 25.38 9.02
C HIS A 118 -9.44 24.96 7.63
N LEU A 119 -10.34 23.99 7.57
CA LEU A 119 -11.08 23.63 6.36
C LEU A 119 -11.91 24.86 5.96
N ASN A 120 -11.74 25.37 4.73
CA ASN A 120 -12.35 26.59 4.18
C ASN A 120 -11.61 27.92 4.45
N GLU A 121 -10.47 27.92 5.14
CA GLU A 121 -9.64 29.12 5.17
C GLU A 121 -9.07 29.42 3.78
N THR A 122 -9.21 30.67 3.32
CA THR A 122 -8.70 31.09 1.99
C THR A 122 -7.28 31.67 2.06
N GLY A 123 -6.74 31.82 3.28
CA GLY A 123 -5.41 32.32 3.54
C GLY A 123 -4.30 31.29 3.29
N LYS A 124 -3.05 31.76 3.34
CA LYS A 124 -1.89 30.88 3.31
C LYS A 124 -1.82 30.11 4.63
N LEU A 125 -1.93 28.78 4.55
CA LEU A 125 -1.84 27.91 5.70
C LEU A 125 -0.41 27.88 6.28
N LEU A 126 -0.32 27.80 7.61
CA LEU A 126 0.93 27.59 8.33
C LEU A 126 1.38 26.11 8.25
N TRP A 127 0.42 25.18 8.31
CA TRP A 127 0.64 23.74 8.25
C TRP A 127 -0.24 23.09 7.18
N PRO A 128 0.20 21.98 6.57
CA PRO A 128 -0.64 21.24 5.63
C PRO A 128 -1.85 20.64 6.37
N LEU A 129 -3.02 20.69 5.74
CA LEU A 129 -4.19 19.97 6.22
C LEU A 129 -4.01 18.48 5.92
N VAL A 130 -4.29 17.61 6.90
CA VAL A 130 -4.08 16.16 6.78
C VAL A 130 -5.30 15.43 7.28
N HIS A 131 -5.93 14.66 6.38
CA HIS A 131 -6.96 13.72 6.74
C HIS A 131 -6.32 12.36 7.01
N ILE A 132 -6.44 11.88 8.26
CA ILE A 132 -5.84 10.63 8.70
C ILE A 132 -6.90 9.54 8.80
N SER A 133 -6.64 8.40 8.18
CA SER A 133 -7.47 7.20 8.32
C SER A 133 -6.69 6.05 8.96
N TYR A 134 -7.24 5.45 10.01
CA TYR A 134 -6.66 4.26 10.64
C TYR A 134 -7.23 2.99 9.97
N LEU A 135 -6.36 2.15 9.40
CA LEU A 135 -6.73 0.97 8.65
C LEU A 135 -6.24 -0.30 9.35
N SER A 136 -7.15 -1.18 9.74
CA SER A 136 -6.79 -2.56 10.08
C SER A 136 -6.96 -3.45 8.85
N TYR A 137 -5.87 -4.09 8.40
CA TYR A 137 -5.94 -5.00 7.24
C TYR A 137 -6.90 -6.18 7.45
N ASP A 138 -7.14 -6.55 8.70
CA ASP A 138 -8.05 -7.65 9.05
C ASP A 138 -9.52 -7.20 9.05
N GLN A 139 -9.79 -5.89 9.05
CA GLN A 139 -11.13 -5.28 9.02
C GLN A 139 -11.55 -4.79 7.64
N ILE A 140 -10.67 -4.87 6.64
CA ILE A 140 -11.11 -4.77 5.25
C ILE A 140 -11.95 -6.02 5.02
N MET A 141 -13.24 -5.87 4.72
CA MET A 141 -14.19 -6.98 4.66
C MET A 141 -13.71 -8.04 3.66
N HIS A 142 -13.41 -9.24 4.16
CA HIS A 142 -13.24 -10.41 3.31
C HIS A 142 -14.59 -10.63 2.62
N GLN A 143 -14.62 -10.70 1.29
CA GLN A 143 -15.78 -11.33 0.64
C GLN A 143 -15.81 -12.76 1.18
N ASN A 144 -16.90 -13.13 1.85
CA ASN A 144 -17.12 -14.50 2.29
C ASN A 144 -16.97 -15.41 1.06
N ASP A 145 -16.04 -16.37 1.11
CA ASP A 145 -15.77 -17.36 0.06
C ASP A 145 -16.99 -18.26 -0.26
N SER A 146 -18.08 -18.13 0.49
CA SER A 146 -19.29 -18.96 0.36
C SER A 146 -20.39 -18.41 -0.56
N LEU A 147 -20.21 -17.25 -1.21
CA LEU A 147 -21.30 -16.65 -2.02
C LEU A 147 -20.96 -16.26 -3.47
N ILE A 148 -19.79 -16.63 -4.00
CA ILE A 148 -19.44 -16.38 -5.41
C ILE A 148 -19.69 -17.62 -6.26
N GLN A 149 -20.96 -18.01 -6.41
CA GLN A 149 -21.41 -18.52 -7.70
C GLN A 149 -21.82 -17.30 -8.53
N VAL A 150 -20.85 -16.69 -9.22
CA VAL A 150 -21.15 -15.69 -10.24
C VAL A 150 -21.68 -16.46 -11.45
N ASN A 151 -22.99 -16.70 -11.45
CA ASN A 151 -23.72 -16.82 -12.70
C ASN A 151 -23.65 -15.45 -13.34
N ALA A 152 -22.81 -15.30 -14.36
CA ALA A 152 -22.72 -14.09 -15.14
C ALA A 152 -24.08 -13.84 -15.80
N THR A 153 -24.90 -12.98 -15.19
CA THR A 153 -26.02 -12.35 -15.88
C THR A 153 -25.56 -11.01 -16.46
N PRO A 154 -25.94 -10.70 -17.71
CA PRO A 154 -25.62 -9.40 -18.29
C PRO A 154 -26.44 -8.32 -17.57
N THR A 155 -25.77 -7.22 -17.23
CA THR A 155 -26.34 -5.89 -16.92
C THR A 155 -27.19 -5.74 -15.65
N ASP A 156 -26.55 -5.39 -14.51
CA ASP A 156 -27.13 -4.47 -13.52
C ASP A 156 -26.33 -3.15 -13.58
N CYS A 157 -27.01 -2.05 -13.94
CA CYS A 157 -26.42 -0.76 -14.28
C CYS A 157 -26.41 0.23 -13.10
N ARG A 158 -26.57 -0.24 -11.85
CA ARG A 158 -26.62 0.66 -10.67
C ARG A 158 -25.26 0.76 -10.00
N SER A 159 -24.82 1.99 -9.70
CA SER A 159 -23.59 2.23 -8.94
C SER A 159 -23.77 1.83 -7.47
N PRO A 160 -22.92 0.93 -6.91
CA PRO A 160 -23.01 0.55 -5.51
C PRO A 160 -22.74 1.76 -4.60
N LYS A 161 -23.64 1.96 -3.61
CA LYS A 161 -23.66 3.15 -2.74
C LYS A 161 -22.59 3.16 -1.63
N ASN A 162 -21.85 2.07 -1.45
CA ASN A 162 -20.71 1.94 -0.55
C ASN A 162 -19.57 1.26 -1.33
N GLU A 163 -18.37 1.86 -1.35
CA GLU A 163 -17.20 1.25 -2.01
C GLU A 163 -16.76 0.05 -1.14
N LEU A 164 -17.20 -1.15 -1.52
CA LEU A 164 -16.68 -2.40 -0.95
C LEU A 164 -15.20 -2.49 -1.31
N ILE A 165 -14.33 -2.09 -0.39
CA ILE A 165 -12.90 -2.32 -0.55
C ILE A 165 -12.68 -3.81 -0.35
N GLU A 166 -12.40 -4.52 -1.44
CA GLU A 166 -12.05 -5.93 -1.41
C GLU A 166 -10.81 -6.14 -0.51
N ASN A 167 -10.86 -7.05 0.46
CA ASN A 167 -9.68 -7.46 1.26
C ASN A 167 -8.72 -8.34 0.46
N ASN A 168 -8.45 -7.94 -0.77
CA ASN A 168 -7.46 -8.56 -1.61
C ASN A 168 -6.36 -7.52 -1.91
N PHE A 169 -5.27 -8.02 -2.48
CA PHE A 169 -4.15 -7.18 -2.86
C PHE A 169 -4.55 -6.00 -3.78
N ILE A 170 -5.58 -6.19 -4.62
CA ILE A 170 -6.09 -5.16 -5.54
C ILE A 170 -6.73 -4.00 -4.76
N GLY A 171 -7.56 -4.29 -3.75
CA GLY A 171 -8.12 -3.27 -2.86
C GLY A 171 -7.03 -2.47 -2.15
N LYS A 172 -5.97 -3.14 -1.69
CA LYS A 172 -4.80 -2.49 -1.07
C LYS A 172 -4.09 -1.55 -2.06
N LEU A 173 -3.85 -1.98 -3.29
CA LEU A 173 -3.25 -1.13 -4.33
C LEU A 173 -4.11 0.12 -4.64
N LYS A 174 -5.43 -0.01 -4.64
CA LYS A 174 -6.33 1.15 -4.83
C LYS A 174 -6.17 2.19 -3.72
N ILE A 175 -6.06 1.75 -2.46
CA ILE A 175 -5.82 2.67 -1.34
C ILE A 175 -4.41 3.26 -1.44
N LEU A 176 -3.37 2.42 -1.63
CA LEU A 176 -1.96 2.85 -1.70
C LEU A 176 -1.72 3.95 -2.74
N ARG A 177 -2.40 3.87 -3.88
CA ARG A 177 -2.34 4.89 -4.93
C ARG A 177 -2.82 6.27 -4.46
N LYS A 178 -3.83 6.31 -3.59
CA LYS A 178 -4.42 7.54 -3.05
C LYS A 178 -3.63 8.10 -1.85
N MET A 179 -2.71 7.33 -1.27
CA MET A 179 -1.98 7.76 -0.07
C MET A 179 -0.93 8.81 -0.39
N ASP A 180 -0.96 9.93 0.33
CA ASP A 180 0.14 10.89 0.39
C ASP A 180 1.12 10.53 1.49
N ILE A 181 0.61 10.07 2.63
CA ILE A 181 1.40 9.68 3.80
C ILE A 181 1.01 8.26 4.20
N HIS A 182 1.97 7.35 4.16
CA HIS A 182 1.81 5.97 4.57
C HIS A 182 2.50 5.75 5.92
N ILE A 183 1.73 5.54 6.97
CA ILE A 183 2.23 5.42 8.33
C ILE A 183 2.09 3.98 8.77
N THR A 184 3.15 3.38 9.31
CA THR A 184 3.14 1.97 9.65
C THR A 184 4.13 1.64 10.78
N GLY A 185 3.87 0.56 11.51
CA GLY A 185 4.84 -0.05 12.41
C GLY A 185 5.83 -0.96 11.68
N PRO A 186 6.86 -1.48 12.36
CA PRO A 186 7.84 -2.38 11.77
C PRO A 186 7.20 -3.69 11.28
N GLY A 187 7.57 -4.11 10.07
CA GLY A 187 7.13 -5.37 9.48
C GLY A 187 6.47 -5.22 8.11
N THR A 188 5.45 -6.03 7.85
CA THR A 188 4.85 -6.18 6.51
C THR A 188 4.29 -4.89 5.93
N GLY A 189 3.73 -4.00 6.76
CA GLY A 189 3.17 -2.73 6.31
C GLY A 189 4.19 -1.86 5.58
N GLN A 190 5.43 -1.76 6.08
CA GLN A 190 6.52 -0.98 5.46
C GLN A 190 6.83 -1.38 4.03
N MET A 191 6.56 -2.64 3.70
CA MET A 191 6.93 -3.20 2.42
C MET A 191 5.98 -2.73 1.31
N TYR A 192 4.85 -2.12 1.64
CA TYR A 192 3.97 -1.46 0.68
C TYR A 192 4.49 -0.11 0.19
N GLN A 193 5.59 0.41 0.75
CA GLN A 193 6.19 1.68 0.34
C GLN A 193 6.43 1.76 -1.18
N THR A 194 6.81 0.64 -1.80
CA THR A 194 7.12 0.56 -3.22
C THR A 194 5.90 0.77 -4.10
N PHE A 195 4.69 0.56 -3.57
CA PHE A 195 3.45 0.77 -4.31
C PHE A 195 2.86 2.17 -4.15
N LEU A 196 3.51 3.04 -3.37
CA LEU A 196 3.06 4.41 -3.20
C LEU A 196 3.33 5.23 -4.46
N SER A 197 2.53 6.28 -4.61
CA SER A 197 2.72 7.32 -5.62
C SER A 197 4.03 8.08 -5.40
N ASP A 198 4.59 8.64 -6.47
CA ASP A 198 5.84 9.39 -6.37
C ASP A 198 5.63 10.64 -5.50
N GLY A 199 6.59 10.93 -4.62
CA GLY A 199 6.48 12.02 -3.65
C GLY A 199 5.58 11.72 -2.45
N SER A 200 5.05 10.50 -2.32
CA SER A 200 4.44 10.05 -1.06
C SER A 200 5.52 9.78 0.00
N VAL A 201 5.16 9.97 1.26
CA VAL A 201 6.07 9.79 2.40
C VAL A 201 5.69 8.53 3.16
N THR A 202 6.67 7.72 3.56
CA THR A 202 6.47 6.63 4.51
C THR A 202 7.02 7.01 5.88
N ILE A 203 6.19 6.91 6.92
CA ILE A 203 6.58 7.12 8.31
C ILE A 203 6.54 5.77 9.03
N ASN A 204 7.69 5.34 9.52
CA ASN A 204 7.79 4.16 10.37
C ASN A 204 7.74 4.60 11.84
N LEU A 205 6.65 4.29 12.54
CA LEU A 205 6.48 4.62 13.96
C LEU A 205 7.37 3.77 14.89
N GLY A 206 8.04 2.74 14.36
CA GLY A 206 8.84 1.82 15.19
C GLY A 206 7.96 1.04 16.17
N GLY A 207 8.56 0.62 17.29
CA GLY A 207 7.76 0.29 18.48
C GLY A 207 7.57 1.57 19.27
N VAL A 208 6.33 1.95 19.59
CA VAL A 208 6.02 3.24 20.24
C VAL A 208 6.43 3.25 21.73
N LYS A 209 7.12 2.22 22.23
CA LYS A 209 7.79 2.24 23.54
C LYS A 209 9.31 2.38 23.40
N PRO A 210 9.94 3.33 24.12
CA PRO A 210 11.33 3.17 24.49
C PRO A 210 11.38 2.01 25.48
N ARG A 211 11.85 0.83 25.05
CA ARG A 211 12.34 -0.13 26.04
C ARG A 211 13.63 0.45 26.59
N GLY A 212 13.54 1.13 27.74
CA GLY A 212 14.65 1.50 28.63
C GLY A 212 15.91 2.02 27.94
N LEU A 213 16.02 3.35 27.88
CA LEU A 213 17.28 3.99 28.29
C LEU A 213 17.26 4.10 29.82
#